data_AF-A0A376KRJ2-F1
#
_entry.id   AF-A0A376KRJ2-F1
#
_cell.length_a   1.000
_cell.length_b   1.000
_cell.length_c   1.000
_cell.angle_alpha   90.00
_cell.angle_beta   90.00
_cell.angle_gamma   90.00
#
_symmetry.space_group_name_H-M   'P 1'
#
loop_
_entity.id
_entity.type
_entity.pdbx_description
1 polymer ?
#
loop_
_entity_poly.entity_id
_entity_poly.type
_entity_poly.pdbx_seq_one_letter_code
_entity_poly.pdbx_strand_id
1 'polypeptide(L)' 'MAIKKLDVVTQVCPFPLIEAKAALAEMASGDELVIEFDCTPGN' A
#
# COMPACT_ATOMS: atom_id res chain seq x y z
N MET A 1 -18.92 0.39 0.27
CA MET A 1 -17.61 -0.27 0.31
C MET A 1 -16.91 0.01 -0.99
N ALA A 2 -15.84 0.80 -0.93
CA ALA A 2 -14.96 1.05 -2.07
C ALA A 2 -13.69 0.21 -1.92
N ILE A 3 -13.14 -0.26 -3.04
CA ILE A 3 -11.87 -0.98 -3.09
C ILE A 3 -10.83 -0.03 -3.69
N LYS A 4 -9.81 0.32 -2.91
CA LYS A 4 -8.65 1.11 -3.34
C LYS A 4 -7.49 0.17 -3.63
N LYS A 5 -6.80 0.36 -4.76
CA LYS A 5 -5.59 -0.40 -5.12
C LYS A 5 -4.37 0.49 -4.98
N LEU A 6 -3.30 -0.04 -4.39
CA LEU A 6 -2.00 0.62 -4.27
C LEU A 6 -0.94 -0.28 -4.90
N ASP A 7 -0.26 0.24 -5.93
CA ASP A 7 0.83 -0.42 -6.63
C ASP A 7 2.17 0.12 -6.12
N VAL A 8 2.90 -0.72 -5.40
CA VAL A 8 4.20 -0.40 -4.77
C VAL A 8 5.26 -1.44 -5.15
N VAL A 9 5.05 -2.18 -6.25
CA VAL A 9 5.89 -3.30 -6.73
C VAL A 9 7.30 -2.86 -7.20
N THR A 10 7.58 -1.56 -7.20
CA THR A 10 8.92 -1.04 -7.56
C THR A 10 9.66 -0.49 -6.36
N GLN A 11 9.04 -0.49 -5.18
CA GLN A 11 9.55 0.20 -4.02
C GLN A 11 10.17 -0.77 -3.02
N VAL A 12 11.38 -0.46 -2.60
CA VAL A 12 12.07 -1.21 -1.55
C VAL A 12 11.51 -0.84 -0.18
N CYS A 13 11.50 -1.79 0.75
CA CYS A 13 11.18 -1.52 2.15
C CYS A 13 12.05 -0.38 2.70
N PRO A 14 11.48 0.63 3.42
CA PRO A 14 10.14 0.68 4.03
C PRO A 14 9.07 1.45 3.26
N PHE A 15 9.35 1.94 2.05
CA PHE A 15 8.47 2.85 1.32
C PHE A 15 7.04 2.32 1.06
N PRO A 16 6.85 1.04 0.65
CA PRO A 16 5.52 0.46 0.48
C PRO A 16 4.61 0.61 1.71
N LEU A 17 5.17 0.47 2.91
CA LEU A 17 4.41 0.52 4.17
C LEU A 17 4.05 1.95 4.56
N ILE A 18 4.90 2.92 4.22
CA ILE A 18 4.64 4.34 4.49
C ILE A 18 3.47 4.81 3.61
N GLU A 19 3.46 4.43 2.34
CA GLU A 19 2.38 4.76 1.41
C GLU A 19 1.07 4.04 1.78
N ALA A 20 1.14 2.77 2.15
CA ALA A 20 -0.01 2.02 2.65
C ALA A 20 -0.67 2.73 3.85
N LYS A 21 0.15 3.20 4.81
CA LYS A 21 -0.33 3.92 5.99
C LYS A 21 -0.96 5.28 5.61
N ALA A 22 -0.37 6.01 4.68
CA ALA A 22 -0.94 7.26 4.17
C ALA A 22 -2.29 7.02 3.48
N ALA A 23 -2.38 5.98 2.63
CA ALA A 23 -3.61 5.62 1.95
C ALA A 23 -4.73 5.24 2.92
N LEU A 24 -4.42 4.50 3.99
CA LEU A 24 -5.38 4.14 5.03
C LEU A 24 -5.92 5.35 5.81
N ALA A 25 -5.09 6.39 6.02
CA ALA A 25 -5.51 7.60 6.74
C ALA A 25 -6.60 8.40 6.01
N GLU A 26 -6.71 8.22 4.69
CA GLU A 26 -7.69 8.90 3.84
C GLU A 26 -8.95 8.04 3.58
N MET A 27 -9.01 6.81 4.09
CA MET A 27 -10.10 5.87 3.82
C MET A 27 -11.19 5.90 4.89
N ALA A 28 -12.42 5.61 4.48
CA ALA A 28 -13.52 5.45 5.41
C ALA A 28 -13.50 4.05 6.04
N SER A 29 -14.06 3.94 7.24
CA SER A 29 -14.24 2.62 7.87
C SER A 29 -15.13 1.73 7.01
N GLY A 30 -14.66 0.51 6.73
CA GLY A 30 -15.35 -0.44 5.85
C GLY A 30 -14.93 -0.38 4.38
N ASP A 31 -13.98 0.49 4.03
CA ASP A 31 -13.30 0.40 2.72
C ASP A 31 -12.15 -0.61 2.77
N GLU A 32 -11.83 -1.19 1.61
CA GLU A 32 -10.76 -2.18 1.46
C GLU A 32 -9.58 -1.59 0.69
N LEU A 33 -8.37 -1.86 1.19
CA LEU A 33 -7.11 -1.50 0.55
C LEU A 33 -6.41 -2.77 0.07
N VAL A 34 -6.24 -2.89 -1.24
CA VAL A 34 -5.46 -3.98 -1.87
C VAL A 34 -4.10 -3.41 -2.26
N ILE A 35 -3.03 -4.02 -1.74
CA ILE A 35 -1.66 -3.57 -1.96
C ILE A 35 -0.93 -4.65 -2.75
N GLU A 36 -0.47 -4.30 -3.94
CA GLU A 36 0.44 -5.15 -4.72
C GLU A 36 1.87 -4.80 -4.30
N PHE A 37 2.54 -5.76 -3.65
CA PHE A 37 3.87 -5.63 -3.09
C PHE A 37 4.72 -6.83 -3.49
N ASP A 38 5.91 -6.59 -4.02
CA ASP A 38 6.97 -7.58 -4.14
C ASP A 38 8.03 -7.30 -3.06
N CYS A 39 8.49 -8.36 -2.39
CA CYS A 39 9.62 -8.20 -1.50
C CYS A 39 10.90 -8.19 -2.34
N THR A 40 11.26 -7.05 -2.91
CA THR A 40 12.58 -6.87 -3.54
C THR A 40 13.61 -6.57 -2.43
N PRO A 41 14.57 -7.46 -2.17
CA PRO A 41 15.67 -7.13 -1.27
C PRO A 41 16.53 -6.05 -1.96
N GLY A 42 16.60 -4.87 -1.36
CA GLY A 42 17.48 -3.79 -1.84
C GLY A 42 18.92 -4.30 -1.87
N ASN A 43 19.47 -4.44 -3.07
CA ASN A 43 20.85 -4.79 -3.34
C ASN A 43 21.55 -3.60 -4.01
#